data_AF-A0A2V7M159-F1
#
_entry.id   AF-A0A2V7M159-F1
#
_cell.length_a   1.000
_cell.length_b   1.000
_cell.length_c   1.000
_cell.angle_alpha   90.00
_cell.angle_beta   90.00
_cell.angle_gamma   90.00
#
_symmetry.space_group_name_H-M   'P 1'
#
loop_
_entity.id
_entity.type
_entity.pdbx_description
1 polymer ?
#
loop_
_entity_poly.entity_id
_entity_poly.type
_entity_poly.pdbx_seq_one_letter_code
_entity_poly.pdbx_strand_id
1 'polypeptide(L)' 'ICGGVTQAGDKLFQPLRSEGKRRAFKPAWEACRIVPGTLPGTAGVYGAAAVFIQKHWGLR' A
#
# COMPACT_ATOMS: atom_id res chain seq x y z
N ILE A 1 2.28 0.83 1.20
CA ILE A 1 3.13 1.50 0.16
C ILE A 1 3.60 0.43 -0.81
N CYS A 2 3.55 0.69 -2.11
CA CYS A 2 3.86 -0.28 -3.16
C CYS A 2 4.90 0.30 -4.14
N GLY A 3 5.45 -0.56 -5.01
CA GLY A 3 6.45 -0.19 -6.01
C GLY A 3 7.90 -0.32 -5.52
N GLY A 4 8.86 -0.15 -6.42
CA GLY A 4 10.29 -0.38 -6.13
C GLY A 4 10.86 0.50 -5.02
N VAL A 5 10.24 1.66 -4.74
CA VAL A 5 10.66 2.57 -3.67
C VAL A 5 10.65 1.92 -2.28
N THR A 6 9.81 0.89 -2.05
CA THR A 6 9.75 0.19 -0.76
C THR A 6 11.05 -0.53 -0.42
N GLN A 7 11.93 -0.80 -1.40
CA GLN A 7 13.25 -1.41 -1.18
C GLN A 7 14.20 -0.49 -0.42
N ALA A 8 13.91 0.82 -0.33
CA ALA A 8 14.66 1.73 0.55
C ALA A 8 14.45 1.43 2.04
N GLY A 9 13.50 0.56 2.41
CA GLY A 9 13.30 0.10 3.78
C GLY A 9 13.08 1.26 4.75
N ASP A 10 13.74 1.22 5.90
CA ASP A 10 13.60 2.23 6.95
C ASP A 10 13.95 3.65 6.49
N LYS A 11 14.83 3.82 5.50
CA LYS A 11 15.16 5.13 4.93
C LYS A 11 13.94 5.81 4.29
N LEU A 12 12.98 5.03 3.77
CA LEU A 12 11.69 5.53 3.32
C LEU A 12 10.68 5.59 4.48
N PHE A 13 10.64 4.50 5.24
CA PHE A 13 9.52 4.19 6.13
C PHE A 13 9.55 4.99 7.45
N GLN A 14 10.72 5.26 8.03
CA GLN A 14 10.85 6.07 9.24
C GLN A 14 10.45 7.53 9.04
N PRO A 15 10.99 8.27 8.05
CA PRO A 15 10.58 9.66 7.84
C PRO A 15 9.11 9.78 7.47
N LEU A 16 8.56 8.83 6.70
CA LEU A 16 7.13 8.81 6.38
C LEU A 16 6.25 8.67 7.63
N ARG A 17 6.64 7.83 8.60
CA ARG A 17 5.92 7.70 9.87
C ARG A 17 6.03 8.94 10.74
N SER A 18 7.22 9.53 10.82
CA SER A 18 7.46 10.76 11.57
C SER A 18 6.57 11.90 11.07
N GLU A 19 6.56 12.12 9.75
CA GLU A 19 5.77 13.20 9.15
C GLU A 19 4.27 12.91 9.19
N GLY A 20 3.86 11.65 9.04
CA GLY A 20 2.46 11.24 9.21
C GLY A 20 1.95 11.55 10.63
N LYS A 21 2.70 11.17 11.66
CA LYS A 21 2.37 11.47 13.06
C LYS A 21 2.32 12.97 13.34
N ARG A 22 3.22 13.75 12.74
CA ARG A 22 3.34 15.19 12.95
C ARG A 22 2.21 16.00 12.29
N ARG A 23 1.73 15.55 11.12
CA ARG A 23 0.82 16.34 10.27
C ARG A 23 -0.62 15.86 10.25
N ALA A 24 -0.87 14.57 10.52
CA ALA A 24 -2.22 14.02 10.48
C ALA A 24 -3.00 14.29 11.79
N PHE A 25 -4.33 14.31 11.70
CA PHE A 25 -5.18 14.31 12.89
C PHE A 25 -4.94 13.06 13.72
N LYS A 26 -4.85 13.23 15.04
CA LYS A 26 -4.51 12.14 15.98
C LYS A 26 -5.37 10.87 15.80
N PRO A 27 -6.72 10.95 15.72
CA PRO A 27 -7.53 9.74 15.55
C PRO A 27 -7.25 8.98 14.24
N ALA A 28 -7.02 9.71 13.15
CA ALA A 28 -6.69 9.11 11.85
C ALA A 28 -5.31 8.47 11.86
N TRP A 29 -4.34 9.10 12.52
CA TRP A 29 -2.98 8.56 12.65
C TRP A 29 -2.95 7.28 13.49
N GLU A 30 -3.65 7.24 14.63
CA GLU A 30 -3.66 6.09 15.54
C GLU A 30 -4.26 4.83 14.90
N ALA A 31 -5.24 4.99 13.99
CA ALA A 31 -5.81 3.87 13.23
C ALA A 31 -4.95 3.43 12.02
N CYS A 32 -4.01 4.26 11.57
CA CYS A 32 -3.28 4.03 10.32
C CYS A 32 -2.09 3.08 10.51
N ARG A 33 -1.98 2.07 9.64
CA ARG A 33 -0.81 1.16 9.57
C ARG A 33 -0.05 1.39 8.28
N ILE A 34 1.19 1.86 8.40
CA ILE A 34 2.10 1.99 7.25
C ILE A 34 2.88 0.69 7.09
N VAL A 35 2.61 -0.04 6.01
CA VAL A 35 3.24 -1.34 5.70
C VAL A 35 3.70 -1.39 4.23
N PRO A 36 4.74 -2.20 3.89
CA PRO A 36 5.05 -2.54 2.51
C PRO A 36 3.95 -3.42 1.91
N GLY A 37 3.70 -3.28 0.61
CA GLY A 37 2.81 -4.17 -0.13
C GLY A 37 3.37 -5.59 -0.23
N THR A 38 2.49 -6.58 -0.17
CA THR A 38 2.86 -8.01 -0.15
C THR A 38 3.08 -8.62 -1.53
N LEU A 39 2.74 -7.88 -2.61
CA LEU A 39 2.94 -8.28 -4.01
C LEU A 39 3.93 -7.33 -4.71
N PRO A 40 5.25 -7.46 -4.47
CA PRO A 40 6.26 -6.60 -5.08
C PRO A 40 6.21 -6.68 -6.60
N GLY A 41 6.16 -5.53 -7.27
CA GLY A 41 6.21 -5.41 -8.73
C GLY A 41 5.00 -5.96 -9.50
N THR A 42 4.09 -6.69 -8.86
CA THR A 42 3.03 -7.45 -9.53
C THR A 42 1.61 -7.08 -9.09
N ALA A 43 1.46 -6.34 -7.98
CA ALA A 43 0.14 -5.95 -7.44
C ALA A 43 -0.81 -5.35 -8.50
N GLY A 44 -0.29 -4.53 -9.41
CA GLY A 44 -1.09 -3.92 -10.48
C GLY A 44 -1.62 -4.93 -11.50
N VAL A 45 -0.80 -5.89 -11.90
CA VAL A 45 -1.18 -6.95 -12.86
C VAL A 45 -2.24 -7.87 -12.24
N TYR A 46 -2.05 -8.27 -10.98
CA TYR A 46 -3.06 -9.04 -10.24
C TYR A 46 -4.38 -8.28 -10.14
N GLY A 47 -4.35 -6.98 -9.84
CA GLY A 47 -5.55 -6.15 -9.81
C GLY A 47 -6.26 -6.07 -11.16
N ALA A 48 -5.51 -5.87 -12.26
CA ALA A 48 -6.07 -5.81 -13.61
C ALA A 48 -6.75 -7.13 -14.01
N ALA A 49 -6.08 -8.26 -13.74
CA ALA A 49 -6.65 -9.59 -13.99
C ALA A 49 -7.92 -9.83 -13.15
N ALA A 50 -7.89 -9.49 -11.86
CA ALA A 50 -9.04 -9.65 -10.96
C ALA A 50 -10.26 -8.84 -11.44
N VAL A 51 -10.05 -7.58 -11.85
CA VAL A 51 -11.12 -6.74 -12.41
C VAL A 51 -11.69 -7.33 -13.71
N PHE A 52 -10.84 -7.85 -14.59
CA PHE A 52 -11.30 -8.49 -15.82
C PHE A 52 -12.16 -9.73 -15.52
N ILE A 53 -11.69 -10.62 -14.64
CA ILE A 53 -12.38 -11.84 -14.23
C ILE A 53 -13.74 -11.48 -13.60
N GLN A 54 -13.75 -10.55 -12.65
CA GLN A 54 -14.97 -10.11 -11.98
C GLN A 54 -16.02 -9.60 -12.98
N LYS A 55 -15.58 -8.82 -13.97
CA LYS A 55 -16.49 -8.20 -14.95
C LYS A 55 -17.03 -9.18 -15.99
N HIS A 56 -16.26 -10.19 -16.41
CA HIS A 56 -16.63 -11.04 -17.54
C HIS A 56 -17.02 -12.45 -17.15
N TRP A 57 -16.46 -12.99 -16.07
CA TRP A 57 -16.63 -14.39 -15.68
C TRP A 57 -17.36 -14.55 -14.34
N GLY A 58 -17.44 -13.48 -13.55
CA GLY A 58 -17.97 -13.51 -12.18
C GLY A 58 -16.97 -14.17 -11.22
N LEU A 59 -16.72 -13.51 -10.09
CA LEU A 59 -16.02 -14.15 -8.98
C LEU A 59 -17.08 -14.89 -8.16
N ARG A 60 -17.03 -16.23 -8.14
CA ARG A 60 -17.80 -17.04 -7.20
C ARG A 60 -17.29 -16.83 -5.78
#